data_AF-A0A6N9IVU3-F1
#
_entry.id   AF-A0A6N9IVU3-F1
#
_cell.length_a   1.000
_cell.length_b   1.000
_cell.length_c   1.000
_cell.angle_alpha   90.00
_cell.angle_beta   90.00
_cell.angle_gamma   90.00
#
_symmetry.space_group_name_H-M   'P 1'
#
loop_
_entity.id
_entity.type
_entity.pdbx_description
1 polymer ?
#
loop_
_entity_poly.entity_id
_entity_poly.type
_entity_poly.pdbx_seq_one_letter_code
_entity_poly.pdbx_strand_id
1 'polypeptide(L)' 'MTNSNLAIIPCPQCGVKNRIGNFNPDKIPVCARCRAKLMDDEEHEAYRKFQDNLNQFKDFPDIGLRSNDSK' A
#
# COMPACT_ATOMS: atom_id res chain seq x y z
N MET A 1 -11.41 5.49 13.45
CA MET A 1 -9.96 5.51 13.18
C MET A 1 -9.74 4.82 11.85
N THR A 2 -9.62 5.59 10.78
CA THR A 2 -9.42 5.09 9.42
C THR A 2 -8.02 4.50 9.33
N ASN A 3 -7.91 3.17 9.30
CA ASN A 3 -6.64 2.48 9.07
C ASN A 3 -6.15 2.87 7.67
N SER A 4 -5.27 3.87 7.61
CA SER A 4 -4.51 4.22 6.41
C SER A 4 -3.92 2.92 5.86
N ASN A 5 -4.22 2.58 4.60
CA ASN A 5 -3.76 1.35 3.93
C ASN A 5 -2.26 1.13 4.15
N LEU A 6 -1.91 0.30 5.15
CA LEU A 6 -0.54 -0.07 5.46
C LEU A 6 -0.12 -1.16 4.47
N ALA A 7 0.84 -0.83 3.60
CA ALA A 7 1.45 -1.83 2.73
C ALA A 7 2.31 -2.78 3.57
N ILE A 8 2.15 -4.09 3.38
CA ILE A 8 2.99 -5.10 4.04
C ILE A 8 3.86 -5.76 2.98
N ILE A 9 5.16 -5.49 3.01
CA ILE A 9 6.13 -6.00 2.04
C ILE A 9 7.12 -6.94 2.76
N PRO A 10 7.23 -8.22 2.33
CA PRO A 10 8.24 -9.13 2.88
C PRO A 10 9.63 -8.75 2.36
N CYS A 11 10.63 -8.84 3.21
CA CYS A 11 12.02 -8.61 2.79
C CYS A 11 12.55 -9.82 2.00
N PRO A 12 13.10 -9.63 0.79
CA PRO A 12 13.65 -10.73 -0.01
C PRO A 12 14.90 -11.35 0.61
N GLN A 13 15.61 -10.60 1.47
CA GLN A 13 16.85 -11.05 2.10
C GLN A 13 16.64 -11.79 3.43
N CYS A 14 15.73 -11.30 4.29
CA CYS A 14 15.55 -11.87 5.65
C CYS A 14 14.14 -12.40 5.95
N GLY A 15 13.20 -12.29 4.99
CA GLY A 15 11.83 -12.82 5.12
C GLY A 15 10.91 -12.07 6.09
N VAL A 16 11.42 -11.06 6.81
CA VAL A 16 10.59 -10.27 7.74
C VAL A 16 9.58 -9.43 6.97
N LYS A 17 8.33 -9.41 7.46
CA LYS A 17 7.24 -8.58 6.93
C LYS A 17 7.40 -7.15 7.44
N ASN A 18 7.65 -6.20 6.54
CA ASN A 18 7.82 -4.78 6.87
C ASN A 18 6.51 -4.05 6.56
N ARG A 19 6.02 -3.24 7.51
CA ARG A 19 4.84 -2.39 7.34
C ARG A 19 5.29 -1.00 6.89
N ILE A 20 4.84 -0.55 5.72
CA ILE A 20 5.14 0.78 5.18
C ILE A 20 3.94 1.68 5.45
N GLY A 21 4.10 2.59 6.41
CA GLY A 21 3.03 3.51 6.84
C GLY A 21 3.01 4.85 6.12
N ASN A 22 4.16 5.30 5.60
CA ASN A 22 4.27 6.53 4.84
C ASN A 22 5.09 6.22 3.58
N PHE A 23 4.41 5.86 2.49
CA PHE A 23 5.06 5.64 1.21
C PHE A 23 5.51 6.98 0.66
N ASN A 24 6.83 7.15 0.49
CA ASN A 24 7.40 8.28 -0.20
C ASN A 24 7.83 7.81 -1.60
N PRO A 25 7.24 8.33 -2.69
CA PRO A 25 7.54 7.89 -4.05
C PRO A 25 9.01 8.14 -4.45
N ASP A 26 9.70 9.06 -3.78
CA ASP A 26 11.10 9.39 -4.08
C ASP A 26 12.11 8.47 -3.37
N LYS A 27 11.64 7.57 -2.49
CA LYS A 27 12.51 6.70 -1.69
C LYS A 27 12.07 5.25 -1.71
N ILE A 28 13.00 4.37 -2.07
CA ILE A 28 12.80 2.93 -1.99
C ILE A 28 12.77 2.50 -0.52
N PRO A 29 11.73 1.79 -0.07
CA PRO A 29 11.64 1.35 1.30
C PRO A 29 12.70 0.27 1.61
N VAL A 30 13.28 0.35 2.79
CA VAL A 30 14.31 -0.59 3.26
C VAL A 30 13.79 -1.43 4.42
N CYS A 31 14.33 -2.63 4.57
CA CYS A 31 13.98 -3.51 5.66
C CYS A 31 14.47 -2.94 7.01
N ALA A 32 13.60 -2.89 8.01
CA ALA A 32 13.98 -2.43 9.35
C ALA A 32 15.00 -3.35 10.04
N ARG A 33 15.06 -4.64 9.65
CA ARG A 33 15.95 -5.63 10.25
C ARG A 33 17.33 -5.68 9.60
N CYS A 34 17.39 -5.88 8.29
CA CYS A 34 18.66 -6.06 7.57
C CYS A 34 19.07 -4.87 6.69
N ARG A 35 18.24 -3.81 6.61
CA ARG A 35 18.45 -2.61 5.78
C ARG A 35 18.58 -2.86 4.28
N ALA A 36 18.32 -4.07 3.80
CA ALA A 36 18.21 -4.35 2.38
C ALA A 36 17.02 -3.60 1.77
N LYS A 37 17.14 -3.21 0.49
CA LYS A 37 16.01 -2.71 -0.29
C LYS A 37 14.90 -3.77 -0.32
N LEU A 38 13.65 -3.36 -0.13
CA LEU A 38 12.52 -4.28 -0.11
C LEU A 38 11.99 -4.63 -1.49
N MET A 39 12.38 -3.87 -2.50
CA MET A 39 11.93 -3.97 -3.88
C MET A 39 12.98 -3.30 -4.78
N ASP A 40 13.01 -3.74 -6.03
CA ASP A 40 13.87 -3.18 -7.07
C ASP A 40 13.27 -1.90 -7.68
N ASP A 41 14.05 -1.18 -8.49
CA ASP A 41 13.63 0.11 -9.05
C ASP A 41 12.37 -0.04 -9.94
N GLU A 42 12.26 -1.13 -10.69
CA GLU A 42 11.11 -1.44 -11.55
C GLU A 42 9.83 -1.76 -10.74
N GLU A 43 9.98 -2.54 -9.67
CA GLU A 43 8.88 -2.84 -8.73
C GLU A 43 8.42 -1.58 -7.99
N HIS A 44 9.36 -0.69 -7.63
CA HIS A 44 9.06 0.59 -6.97
C HIS A 44 8.24 1.52 -7.88
N GLU A 45 8.55 1.58 -9.18
CA GLU A 45 7.74 2.33 -10.14
C GLU A 45 6.33 1.77 -10.31
N ALA A 46 6.20 0.44 -10.41
CA ALA A 46 4.89 -0.21 -10.47
C ALA A 46 4.07 0.07 -9.20
N TYR A 47 4.72 0.01 -8.03
CA TYR A 47 4.10 0.32 -6.75
C TYR A 47 3.64 1.77 -6.65
N ARG A 48 4.46 2.72 -7.13
CA ARG A 48 4.11 4.14 -7.21
C ARG A 48 2.84 4.35 -8.04
N LYS A 49 2.78 3.80 -9.26
CA LYS A 49 1.61 3.92 -10.14
C LYS A 49 0.34 3.33 -9.49
N PHE A 50 0.48 2.19 -8.81
CA PHE A 50 -0.64 1.55 -8.10
C PHE A 50 -1.15 2.41 -6.94
N GLN A 51 -0.25 2.97 -6.13
CA GLN A 51 -0.60 3.84 -5.00
C GLN A 51 -1.29 5.14 -5.48
N ASP A 52 -0.80 5.74 -6.57
CA ASP A 52 -1.40 6.93 -7.18
C ASP A 52 -2.82 6.64 -7.70
N ASN A 53 -3.00 5.49 -8.36
CA ASN A 53 -4.30 5.09 -8.90
C ASN A 53 -5.31 4.81 -7.77
N LEU A 54 -4.91 4.17 -6.66
CA LEU A 54 -5.77 3.98 -5.49
C LEU A 54 -6.25 5.29 -4.87
N ASN A 55 -5.43 6.35 -4.88
CA ASN A 55 -5.87 7.65 -4.38
C ASN A 55 -6.95 8.27 -5.27
N GLN A 56 -6.92 8.03 -6.59
CA GLN A 56 -7.93 8.52 -7.52
C GLN A 56 -9.33 7.91 -7.27
N PHE A 57 -9.40 6.69 -6.73
CA PHE A 57 -10.68 6.02 -6.43
C PHE A 57 -11.25 6.32 -5.04
N LYS A 58 -10.53 7.05 -4.17
CA LYS A 58 -11.03 7.39 -2.83
C LYS A 58 -12.18 8.40 -2.82
N ASP A 59 -12.31 9.19 -3.89
CA ASP A 59 -13.33 10.23 -4.01
C ASP A 59 -14.63 9.73 -4.66
N PHE A 60 -14.73 8.44 -4.98
CA PHE A 60 -15.99 7.90 -5.46
C PHE A 60 -16.97 7.80 -4.29
N PRO A 61 -18.16 8.43 -4.38
CA PRO A 61 -19.18 8.24 -3.36
C PRO A 61 -19.52 6.75 -3.31
N ASP A 62 -19.51 6.18 -2.10
CA ASP A 62 -20.00 4.83 -1.86
C ASP A 62 -21.52 4.83 -2.10
N ILE A 63 -21.93 4.60 -3.35
CA ILE A 63 -23.34 4.46 -3.73
C ILE A 63 -23.78 3.08 -3.23
N GLY A 64 -23.88 2.95 -1.92
CA GLY A 64 -24.40 1.78 -1.23
C GLY A 64 -25.89 1.64 -1.53
N LEU A 65 -26.22 1.08 -2.70
CA LEU A 65 -27.54 0.52 -2.98
C LEU A 65 -27.70 -0.75 -2.12
N ARG A 66 -27.76 -0.59 -0.80
CA ARG A 66 -28.24 -1.62 0.09
C ARG A 66 -29.73 -1.69 -0.13
N SER A 67 -30.18 -2.71 -0.86
CA SER A 67 -31.59 -3.08 -0.90
C SER A 67 -32.08 -3.20 0.55
N ASN A 68 -32.92 -2.26 0.97
CA ASN A 68 -33.62 -2.37 2.23
C ASN A 68 -34.69 -3.46 2.05
N ASP A 69 -34.31 -4.72 2.25
CA ASP A 69 -35.27 -5.79 2.48
C ASP A 69 -35.84 -5.59 3.89
N SER A 70 -36.75 -4.63 4.01
CA SER A 70 -37.65 -4.52 5.16
C SER A 70 -38.66 -5.66 5.06
N LYS A 71 -38.57 -6.51 6.07
CA LYS A 71 -39.49 -7.57 6.47
C LYS A 71 -40.97 -7.21 6.37
#